data_AF-A0A7W6RW43-F1
#
_entry.id   AF-A0A7W6RW43-F1
#
_cell.length_a   1.000
_cell.length_b   1.000
_cell.length_c   1.000
_cell.angle_alpha   90.00
_cell.angle_beta   90.00
_cell.angle_gamma   90.00
#
_symmetry.space_group_name_H-M   'P 1'
#
loop_
_entity.id
_entity.type
_entity.pdbx_description
1 polymer ?
#
loop_
_entity_poly.entity_id
_entity_poly.type
_entity_poly.pdbx_seq_one_letter_code
_entity_poly.pdbx_strand_id
1 'polypeptide(L)' 'MNTPETVTSILSVAHLLAIGTGDNALDLARRRTWLDGRGQPTPAGRDVVAAMRTQRGTRSVFFGAA' A
#
# COMPACT_ATOMS: atom_id res chain seq x y z
N MET A 1 -13.25 -4.50 6.65
CA MET A 1 -13.83 -3.90 5.43
C MET A 1 -13.00 -4.34 4.22
N ASN A 2 -13.55 -5.18 3.33
CA ASN A 2 -12.98 -5.49 2.03
C ASN A 2 -13.50 -4.46 1.02
N THR A 3 -12.98 -3.24 1.08
CA THR A 3 -13.43 -2.15 0.21
C THR A 3 -12.49 -2.01 -0.99
N PRO A 4 -13.01 -1.64 -2.18
CA PRO A 4 -12.19 -1.35 -3.35
C PRO A 4 -11.10 -0.29 -3.06
N GLU A 5 -11.35 0.63 -2.13
CA GLU A 5 -10.36 1.60 -1.66
C GLU A 5 -9.10 0.97 -1.04
N THR A 6 -9.23 -0.19 -0.39
CA THR A 6 -8.09 -0.90 0.21
C THR A 6 -7.20 -1.49 -0.89
N VAL A 7 -7.80 -2.04 -1.94
CA VAL A 7 -7.07 -2.57 -3.11
C VAL A 7 -6.32 -1.44 -3.81
N THR A 8 -6.99 -0.30 -4.05
CA THR A 8 -6.35 0.89 -4.64
C THR A 8 -5.19 1.40 -3.78
N SER A 9 -5.34 1.37 -2.46
CA SER A 9 -4.27 1.77 -1.53
C SER A 9 -3.07 0.81 -1.61
N ILE A 10 -3.30 -0.50 -1.65
CA ILE A 10 -2.25 -1.51 -1.81
C ILE A 10 -1.51 -1.31 -3.13
N LEU A 11 -2.24 -1.13 -4.24
CA LEU A 11 -1.64 -0.88 -5.55
C LEU A 11 -0.85 0.43 -5.59
N SER A 12 -1.31 1.46 -4.88
CA SER A 12 -0.57 2.73 -4.75
C SER A 12 0.75 2.53 -4.00
N VAL A 13 0.75 1.76 -2.90
CA VAL A 13 1.97 1.42 -2.16
C VAL A 13 2.91 0.59 -3.02
N ALA A 14 2.39 -0.41 -3.72
CA ALA A 14 3.18 -1.23 -4.62
C ALA A 14 3.77 -0.41 -5.77
N HIS A 15 3.02 0.54 -6.33
CA HIS A 15 3.52 1.45 -7.36
C HIS A 15 4.70 2.28 -6.85
N LEU A 16 4.59 2.88 -5.65
CA LEU A 16 5.67 3.65 -5.04
C LEU A 16 6.95 2.83 -4.85
N LEU A 17 6.81 1.54 -4.52
CA LEU A 17 7.94 0.63 -4.34
C LEU A 17 8.51 0.10 -5.66
N ALA A 18 7.72 0.11 -6.73
CA ALA A 18 8.13 -0.29 -8.06
C ALA A 18 8.77 0.86 -8.88
N ILE A 19 8.77 2.09 -8.36
CA ILE A 19 9.43 3.23 -8.99
C ILE A 19 10.91 2.92 -9.16
N GLY A 20 11.38 2.92 -10.40
CA GLY A 20 12.78 2.67 -10.75
C GLY A 20 13.16 1.19 -10.89
N THR A 21 12.27 0.24 -10.59
CA THR A 21 12.53 -1.21 -10.79
C THR A 21 11.92 -1.74 -12.08
N GLY A 22 10.96 -1.02 -12.67
CA GLY A 22 10.23 -1.46 -13.87
C GLY A 22 9.15 -2.51 -13.59
N ASP A 23 8.92 -2.85 -12.31
CA ASP A 23 7.91 -3.83 -11.93
C ASP A 23 6.47 -3.29 -12.07
N ASN A 24 5.55 -4.17 -12.46
CA ASN A 24 4.13 -3.88 -12.38
C ASN A 24 3.67 -3.89 -10.90
N ALA A 25 2.98 -2.84 -10.47
CA ALA A 25 2.46 -2.70 -9.11
C ALA A 25 1.54 -3.87 -8.70
N LEU A 26 0.75 -4.41 -9.63
CA LEU A 26 -0.12 -5.56 -9.38
C LEU A 26 0.69 -6.84 -9.15
N ASP A 27 1.73 -7.07 -9.96
CA ASP A 27 2.61 -8.24 -9.81
C ASP A 27 3.43 -8.14 -8.53
N LEU A 28 3.92 -6.94 -8.18
CA LEU A 28 4.58 -6.72 -6.92
C LEU A 28 3.64 -6.99 -5.74
N ALA A 29 2.40 -6.47 -5.78
CA ALA A 29 1.41 -6.72 -4.74
C ALA A 29 1.07 -8.21 -4.58
N ARG A 30 0.98 -8.97 -5.68
CA ARG A 30 0.78 -10.43 -5.66
C ARG A 30 2.00 -11.17 -5.11
N ARG A 31 3.21 -10.84 -5.57
CA ARG A 31 4.47 -11.44 -5.06
C ARG A 31 4.68 -11.19 -3.58
N ARG A 32 4.24 -10.03 -3.09
CA ARG A 32 4.27 -9.66 -1.66
C ARG A 32 3.11 -10.22 -0.85
N THR A 33 2.23 -11.02 -1.47
CA THR A 33 1.05 -11.62 -0.82
C THR A 33 0.12 -10.57 -0.21
N TRP A 34 0.06 -9.37 -0.79
CA TRP A 34 -0.85 -8.29 -0.36
C TRP A 34 -2.23 -8.42 -0.98
N LEU A 35 -2.27 -9.00 -2.19
CA LEU A 35 -3.49 -9.41 -2.86
C LEU A 35 -3.49 -10.94 -3.01
N ASP A 36 -4.65 -11.55 -2.81
CA ASP A 36 -4.85 -12.97 -3.07
C ASP A 36 -5.05 -13.24 -4.58
N GLY A 37 -5.22 -14.52 -4.94
CA GLY A 37 -5.47 -14.94 -6.33
C GLY A 37 -6.77 -14.38 -6.94
N ARG A 38 -7.68 -13.84 -6.12
CA ARG A 38 -8.93 -13.18 -6.53
C ARG A 38 -8.82 -11.66 -6.56
N GLY A 39 -7.63 -11.11 -6.27
CA GLY A 39 -7.41 -9.66 -6.19
C GLY A 39 -7.95 -9.02 -4.92
N GLN A 40 -8.26 -9.81 -3.88
CA GLN A 40 -8.73 -9.30 -2.60
C GLN A 40 -7.56 -9.01 -1.66
N PRO A 41 -7.68 -7.98 -0.80
CA PRO A 41 -6.64 -7.61 0.14
C PRO A 41 -6.50 -8.66 1.24
N THR A 42 -5.28 -9.19 1.39
CA THR A 42 -4.90 -10.09 2.48
C THR A 42 -4.69 -9.31 3.79
N PRO A 43 -4.55 -9.97 4.95
CA PRO A 43 -4.14 -9.30 6.19
C PRO A 43 -2.85 -8.49 6.03
N ALA A 44 -1.83 -9.06 5.37
CA ALA A 44 -0.56 -8.37 5.10
C ALA A 44 -0.73 -7.12 4.22
N GLY A 45 -1.62 -7.18 3.22
CA GLY A 45 -1.94 -6.01 2.39
C GLY A 45 -2.62 -4.88 3.19
N ARG A 46 -3.45 -5.23 4.17
CA ARG A 46 -4.08 -4.23 5.06
C ARG A 46 -3.07 -3.60 6.01
N ASP A 47 -2.18 -4.41 6.57
CA ASP A 47 -1.13 -3.93 7.47
C ASP A 47 -0.18 -2.96 6.77
N VAL A 48 0.17 -3.21 5.50
CA VAL A 48 1.03 -2.29 4.74
C VAL A 48 0.35 -0.95 4.49
N VAL A 49 -0.95 -0.95 4.19
CA VAL A 49 -1.73 0.29 4.01
C VAL A 49 -1.85 1.04 5.34
N ALA A 50 -2.08 0.33 6.45
CA ALA A 50 -2.12 0.92 7.77
C ALA A 50 -0.78 1.56 8.15
N ALA A 51 0.33 0.84 7.96
CA ALA A 51 1.69 1.34 8.20
C ALA A 51 1.99 2.59 7.35
N MET A 52 1.61 2.59 6.07
CA MET A 52 1.85 3.73 5.18
C MET A 52 0.98 4.95 5.54
N ARG A 53 -0.26 4.73 5.99
CA ARG A 53 -1.13 5.80 6.51
C ARG A 53 -0.55 6.40 7.78
N THR A 54 -0.08 5.57 8.71
CA THR A 54 0.61 6.03 9.92
C THR A 54 1.84 6.85 9.54
N GLN A 55 2.68 6.38 8.62
CA GLN A 55 3.86 7.11 8.17
C GLN A 55 3.54 8.46 7.52
N ARG A 56 2.45 8.56 6.74
CA ARG A 56 1.97 9.86 6.22
C ARG A 56 1.44 10.77 7.31
N GLY A 57 0.68 10.24 8.27
CA GLY A 57 0.19 11.02 9.42
C GLY A 57 1.31 11.54 10.30
N THR A 58 2.36 10.73 10.51
CA THR A 58 3.58 11.14 11.20
C THR A 58 4.32 12.24 10.44
N ARG A 59 4.38 12.20 9.10
CA ARG A 59 4.97 13.29 8.30
C ARG A 59 4.19 14.61 8.42
N SER A 60 2.87 14.56 8.65
CA SER A 60 2.03 15.75 8.81
C SER A 60 2.21 16.46 10.15
N VAL A 61 2.61 15.78 11.23
CA VAL A 61 2.87 16.43 12.54
C VAL A 61 4.24 17.11 12.63
N PHE A 62 5.20 16.79 11.76
CA PHE A 62 6.53 17.42 11.77
C PHE A 62 6.67 18.66 10.87
N PHE A 63 5.65 19.01 10.08
CA PHE A 63 5.66 20.17 9.16
C PHE A 63 4.65 21.27 9.53
N GLY A 64 4.29 21.37 10.81
CA GLY A 64 3.30 22.31 11.32
C GLY A 64 3.51 22.66 12.79
N ALA A 65 4.71 23.09 13.13
CA ALA A 65 5.01 23.79 14.39
C ALA A 65 6.26 24.64 14.18
N ALA A 66 6.11 25.76 13.47
CA ALA A 66 7.05 26.87 13.44
C ALA A 66 6.24 28.16 13.56
#